data_AF-A0A538DFA6-F1
#
_entry.id   AF-A0A538DFA6-F1
#
_cell.length_a   1.000
_cell.length_b   1.000
_cell.length_c   1.000
_cell.angle_alpha   90.00
_cell.angle_beta   90.00
_cell.angle_gamma   90.00
#
_symmetry.space_group_name_H-M   'P 1'
#
loop_
_entity.id
_entity.type
_entity.pdbx_description
1 polymer ?
#
loop_
_entity_poly.entity_id
_entity_poly.type
_entity_poly.pdbx_seq_one_letter_code
_entity_poly.pdbx_strand_id
1 'polypeptide(L)'
;MRVRHLAALTLAVAICALVGSTSAISRQAGPPPPPTCDAGTTQVDVQDFTFVPQTLTVAQGTTVCWTNTGQSPHTVTSSTGLFDSGTMMPGDIFSFTFDTPGTFDYICIPHESIGMVGSITVTGGPPPPPPPPPPPPPPPPPPPPPPPPPAPPPAPPPGQLVATVGTNDATNISLTMNGTRVMHLAAGTYQIEVHDNSTFHDFHLTGPGVDMKTEVDTRSVVTWTVTFTDGVYTFVCDPHASFMKGSFTVGSAQPPPPPPPRCKVPKVVGKKLPTARQMITRARCRVGRVRGARSRKPRGRVVRQVPRWGVSRARGTRVNLVVSRGRR
;
A
#
# COMPACT_ATOMS: atom_id res chain seq x y z
N MET A 1 -41.11 -61.31 36.59
CA MET A 1 -42.19 -61.33 37.61
C MET A 1 -42.33 -59.89 38.09
N ARG A 2 -43.37 -59.14 37.67
CA ARG A 2 -44.67 -58.97 38.37
C ARG A 2 -44.42 -58.68 39.85
N VAL A 3 -44.81 -57.54 40.41
CA VAL A 3 -46.18 -57.15 40.85
C VAL A 3 -46.08 -55.64 41.22
N ARG A 4 -46.78 -54.70 40.58
CA ARG A 4 -48.17 -54.21 40.75
C ARG A 4 -48.49 -53.56 42.12
N HIS A 5 -49.39 -52.57 42.02
CA HIS A 5 -50.33 -52.00 43.00
C HIS A 5 -49.94 -50.62 43.54
N LEU A 6 -50.60 -49.51 43.14
CA LEU A 6 -52.01 -49.06 43.26
C LEU A 6 -52.28 -48.28 44.56
N ALA A 7 -53.16 -47.28 44.41
CA ALA A 7 -53.95 -46.58 45.43
C ALA A 7 -53.21 -45.44 46.18
N ALA A 8 -53.83 -44.32 46.55
CA ALA A 8 -55.19 -43.84 46.35
C ALA A 8 -55.23 -42.33 46.57
N LEU A 9 -56.27 -41.74 45.98
CA LEU A 9 -56.80 -40.41 46.20
C LEU A 9 -57.29 -40.24 47.65
N THR A 10 -56.87 -39.18 48.35
CA THR A 10 -57.64 -38.62 49.48
C THR A 10 -57.56 -37.10 49.49
N LEU A 11 -58.73 -36.50 49.38
CA LEU A 11 -59.07 -35.09 49.52
C LEU A 11 -58.97 -34.66 50.99
N ALA A 12 -58.35 -33.51 51.28
CA ALA A 12 -58.57 -32.79 52.54
C ALA A 12 -58.49 -31.28 52.28
N VAL A 13 -59.62 -30.61 52.46
CA VAL A 13 -59.77 -29.15 52.52
C VAL A 13 -59.52 -28.72 53.97
N ALA A 14 -58.71 -27.70 54.20
CA ALA A 14 -58.73 -26.91 55.43
C ALA A 14 -58.22 -25.48 55.19
N ILE A 15 -58.96 -24.53 55.75
CA ILE A 15 -58.95 -23.07 55.56
C ILE A 15 -58.11 -22.40 56.68
N CYS A 16 -57.64 -21.16 56.42
CA CYS A 16 -57.14 -20.13 57.37
C CYS A 16 -55.75 -20.39 58.00
N ALA A 17 -54.90 -19.39 58.30
CA ALA A 17 -55.03 -17.93 58.37
C ALA A 17 -53.65 -17.27 58.10
N LEU A 18 -53.69 -16.00 57.68
CA LEU A 18 -52.55 -15.11 57.50
C LEU A 18 -51.75 -14.92 58.79
N VAL A 19 -50.41 -15.03 58.70
CA VAL A 19 -49.49 -14.35 59.62
C VAL A 19 -48.29 -13.82 58.82
N GLY A 20 -48.09 -12.50 58.89
CA GLY A 20 -47.13 -11.76 58.08
C GLY A 20 -45.68 -12.09 58.40
N SER A 21 -44.92 -12.41 57.36
CA SER A 21 -43.45 -12.47 57.38
C SER A 21 -42.91 -11.23 56.67
N THR A 22 -42.39 -10.27 57.44
CA THR A 22 -41.63 -9.13 56.90
C THR A 22 -40.33 -9.64 56.29
N SER A 23 -40.34 -9.89 54.99
CA SER A 23 -39.12 -10.15 54.23
C SER A 23 -38.39 -8.83 54.03
N ALA A 24 -37.22 -8.69 54.65
CA ALA A 24 -36.29 -7.62 54.31
C ALA A 24 -35.88 -7.80 52.85
N ILE A 25 -36.37 -6.92 51.96
CA ILE A 25 -35.96 -6.87 50.56
C ILE A 25 -34.54 -6.34 50.55
N SER A 26 -33.58 -7.26 50.41
CA SER A 26 -32.23 -6.91 49.97
C SER A 26 -32.38 -6.26 48.60
N ARG A 27 -32.14 -4.95 48.50
CA ARG A 27 -32.02 -4.26 47.22
C ARG A 27 -30.76 -4.78 46.55
N GLN A 28 -30.92 -5.80 45.71
CA GLN A 28 -29.91 -6.18 44.75
C GLN A 28 -29.71 -4.96 43.86
N ALA A 29 -28.58 -4.28 44.00
CA ALA A 29 -28.20 -3.23 43.07
C ALA A 29 -28.26 -3.85 41.68
N GLY A 30 -29.01 -3.22 40.76
CA GLY A 30 -29.01 -3.63 39.36
C GLY A 30 -27.58 -3.65 38.82
N PRO A 31 -27.31 -4.38 37.73
CA PRO A 31 -26.03 -4.29 37.06
C PRO A 31 -25.68 -2.80 36.85
N PRO A 32 -24.42 -2.40 37.08
CA PRO A 32 -24.00 -1.02 36.85
C PRO A 32 -24.44 -0.61 35.44
N PRO A 33 -24.93 0.62 35.24
CA PRO A 33 -25.27 1.09 33.90
C PRO A 33 -24.07 0.86 32.98
N PRO A 34 -24.29 0.48 31.71
CA PRO A 34 -23.20 0.30 30.77
C PRO A 34 -22.34 1.56 30.78
N PRO A 35 -21.01 1.41 30.66
CA PRO A 35 -20.15 2.57 30.58
C PRO A 35 -20.66 3.45 29.43
N THR A 36 -20.79 4.74 29.69
CA THR A 36 -21.19 5.74 28.70
C THR A 36 -20.03 6.69 28.52
N CYS A 37 -19.94 7.31 27.34
CA CYS A 37 -19.00 8.38 27.09
C CYS A 37 -19.07 9.47 28.19
N ASP A 38 -17.90 9.96 28.61
CA ASP A 38 -17.82 11.01 29.62
C ASP A 38 -18.52 12.29 29.14
N ALA A 39 -19.13 13.00 30.09
CA ALA A 39 -19.77 14.29 29.81
C ALA A 39 -18.75 15.29 29.23
N GLY A 40 -19.04 15.83 28.05
CA GLY A 40 -18.15 16.77 27.34
C GLY A 40 -17.36 16.13 26.19
N THR A 41 -17.48 14.82 25.98
CA THR A 41 -16.96 14.16 24.77
C THR A 41 -18.00 14.23 23.63
N THR A 42 -17.53 14.20 22.38
CA THR A 42 -18.42 14.07 21.22
C THR A 42 -18.58 12.60 20.86
N GLN A 43 -19.81 12.10 20.87
CA GLN A 43 -20.08 10.67 20.72
C GLN A 43 -20.20 10.24 19.25
N VAL A 44 -19.68 9.04 18.97
CA VAL A 44 -19.92 8.27 17.75
C VAL A 44 -20.36 6.86 18.14
N ASP A 45 -21.49 6.40 17.63
CA ASP A 45 -21.95 5.04 17.83
C ASP A 45 -21.30 4.12 16.80
N VAL A 46 -20.71 3.04 17.26
CA VAL A 46 -20.23 1.94 16.43
C VAL A 46 -21.35 0.90 16.39
N GLN A 47 -22.21 1.02 15.38
CA GLN A 47 -23.30 0.08 15.12
C GLN A 47 -22.79 -1.06 14.22
N ASP A 48 -23.60 -2.09 14.05
CA ASP A 48 -23.25 -3.21 13.17
C ASP A 48 -22.96 -2.70 11.74
N PHE A 49 -21.67 -2.73 11.39
CA PHE A 49 -21.11 -2.38 10.08
C PHE A 49 -21.13 -0.89 9.70
N THR A 50 -21.39 0.03 10.64
CA THR A 50 -21.38 1.48 10.36
C THR A 50 -21.00 2.34 11.57
N PHE A 51 -20.45 3.52 11.30
CA PHE A 51 -20.22 4.56 12.30
C PHE A 51 -21.32 5.62 12.22
N VAL A 52 -21.87 6.04 13.36
CA VAL A 52 -22.97 7.01 13.42
C VAL A 52 -22.63 8.15 14.39
N PRO A 53 -22.41 9.39 13.90
CA PRO A 53 -22.35 9.77 12.49
C PRO A 53 -21.10 9.21 11.80
N GLN A 54 -21.19 8.99 10.48
CA GLN A 54 -20.07 8.50 9.69
C GLN A 54 -19.00 9.60 9.49
N THR A 55 -19.44 10.85 9.35
CA THR A 55 -18.58 12.03 9.28
C THR A 55 -18.90 12.98 10.43
N LEU A 56 -17.86 13.51 11.07
CA LEU A 56 -18.00 14.40 12.20
C LEU A 56 -17.05 15.58 12.07
N THR A 57 -17.54 16.79 12.31
CA THR A 57 -16.70 17.99 12.38
C THR A 57 -16.62 18.49 13.82
N VAL A 58 -15.40 18.67 14.34
CA VAL A 58 -15.13 19.10 15.72
C VAL A 58 -14.13 20.25 15.76
N ALA A 59 -14.01 20.91 16.89
CA ALA A 59 -12.95 21.90 17.12
C ALA A 59 -11.66 21.21 17.58
N GLN A 60 -10.51 21.83 17.34
CA GLN A 60 -9.23 21.42 17.93
C GLN A 60 -9.34 21.25 19.45
N GLY A 61 -8.77 20.16 19.98
CA GLY A 61 -8.84 19.79 21.39
C GLY A 61 -10.08 18.98 21.78
N THR A 62 -10.99 18.70 20.83
CA THR A 62 -12.18 17.88 21.12
C THR A 62 -11.78 16.42 21.33
N THR A 63 -12.34 15.81 22.38
CA THR A 63 -12.28 14.36 22.59
C THR A 63 -13.51 13.70 21.96
N VAL A 64 -13.27 12.79 21.02
CA VAL A 64 -14.31 11.95 20.42
C VAL A 64 -14.34 10.62 21.15
N CYS A 65 -15.53 10.13 21.44
CA CYS A 65 -15.77 8.89 22.14
C CYS A 65 -16.63 7.97 21.28
N TRP A 66 -16.14 6.75 21.05
CA TRP A 66 -16.83 5.70 20.32
C TRP A 66 -17.38 4.67 21.28
N THR A 67 -18.64 4.30 21.12
CA THR A 67 -19.28 3.22 21.88
C THR A 67 -19.74 2.13 20.93
N ASN A 68 -19.36 0.87 21.16
CA ASN A 68 -19.92 -0.25 20.41
C ASN A 68 -21.35 -0.54 20.87
N THR A 69 -22.32 -0.05 20.11
CA THR A 69 -23.75 -0.26 20.34
C THR A 69 -24.32 -1.39 19.49
N GLY A 70 -23.52 -1.95 18.58
CA GLY A 70 -23.84 -3.14 17.78
C GLY A 70 -23.70 -4.44 18.57
N GLN A 71 -24.04 -5.55 17.92
CA GLN A 71 -23.89 -6.90 18.49
C GLN A 71 -22.58 -7.58 18.07
N SER A 72 -21.91 -7.04 17.04
CA SER A 72 -20.66 -7.57 16.50
C SER A 72 -19.44 -6.92 17.16
N PRO A 73 -18.30 -7.63 17.25
CA PRO A 73 -17.03 -6.99 17.58
C PRO A 73 -16.59 -6.02 16.49
N HIS A 74 -16.10 -4.86 16.88
CA HIS A 74 -15.66 -3.79 15.97
C HIS A 74 -14.30 -3.22 16.38
N THR A 75 -13.74 -2.36 15.53
CA THR A 75 -12.56 -1.55 15.86
C THR A 75 -12.80 -0.11 15.42
N VAL A 76 -12.07 0.82 16.03
CA VAL A 76 -11.93 2.21 15.63
C VAL A 76 -10.44 2.45 15.41
N THR A 77 -10.00 2.33 14.15
CA THR A 77 -8.59 2.33 13.80
C THR A 77 -8.30 3.40 12.76
N SER A 78 -7.37 4.29 13.05
CA SER A 78 -6.96 5.35 12.11
C SER A 78 -6.30 4.75 10.86
N SER A 79 -6.66 5.27 9.69
CA SER A 79 -6.06 4.85 8.41
C SER A 79 -4.56 5.20 8.30
N THR A 80 -4.07 6.12 9.12
CA THR A 80 -2.66 6.52 9.19
C THR A 80 -1.92 5.96 10.41
N GLY A 81 -2.61 5.20 11.26
CA GLY A 81 -2.05 4.62 12.49
C GLY A 81 -1.97 5.57 13.68
N LEU A 82 -2.68 6.71 13.66
CA LEU A 82 -2.67 7.70 14.74
C LEU A 82 -3.29 7.17 16.04
N PHE A 83 -4.30 6.30 15.93
CA PHE A 83 -4.97 5.65 17.06
C PHE A 83 -5.50 4.28 16.64
N ASP A 84 -5.64 3.39 17.63
CA ASP A 84 -6.25 2.07 17.47
C ASP A 84 -6.93 1.66 18.79
N SER A 85 -8.24 1.40 18.73
CA SER A 85 -8.99 0.91 19.88
C SER A 85 -8.65 -0.54 20.25
N GLY A 86 -8.05 -1.31 19.32
CA GLY A 86 -8.13 -2.76 19.34
C GLY A 86 -9.59 -3.25 19.17
N THR A 87 -9.83 -4.54 19.45
CA THR A 87 -11.18 -5.10 19.36
C THR A 87 -12.08 -4.57 20.48
N MET A 88 -13.16 -3.91 20.09
CA MET A 88 -14.26 -3.45 20.94
C MET A 88 -15.42 -4.45 20.86
N MET A 89 -15.72 -5.13 21.97
CA MET A 89 -16.91 -5.95 22.14
C MET A 89 -18.18 -5.08 22.31
N PRO A 90 -19.39 -5.64 22.18
CA PRO A 90 -20.62 -4.90 22.45
C PRO A 90 -20.60 -4.25 23.85
N GLY A 91 -20.79 -2.94 23.90
CA GLY A 91 -20.73 -2.11 25.10
C GLY A 91 -19.36 -1.50 25.42
N ASP A 92 -18.29 -1.87 24.70
CA ASP A 92 -16.97 -1.29 24.91
C ASP A 92 -16.91 0.15 24.40
N ILE A 93 -16.06 0.94 25.05
CA ILE A 93 -15.82 2.35 24.75
C ILE A 93 -14.36 2.60 24.42
N PHE A 94 -14.13 3.46 23.44
CA PHE A 94 -12.83 4.00 23.09
C PHE A 94 -12.91 5.52 22.95
N SER A 95 -11.86 6.25 23.32
CA SER A 95 -11.83 7.71 23.18
C SER A 95 -10.47 8.21 22.70
N PHE A 96 -10.49 9.27 21.88
CA PHE A 96 -9.28 9.92 21.37
C PHE A 96 -9.47 11.44 21.27
N THR A 97 -8.43 12.20 21.65
CA THR A 97 -8.42 13.67 21.60
C THR A 97 -7.71 14.18 20.36
N PHE A 98 -8.35 15.07 19.61
CA PHE A 98 -7.83 15.62 18.37
C PHE A 98 -7.25 17.02 18.55
N ASP A 99 -5.94 17.12 18.79
CA ASP A 99 -5.26 18.38 19.08
C ASP A 99 -4.70 19.12 17.85
N THR A 100 -4.85 18.57 16.65
CA THR A 100 -4.33 19.17 15.42
C THR A 100 -5.45 19.35 14.39
N PRO A 101 -5.61 20.53 13.78
CA PRO A 101 -6.56 20.73 12.68
C PRO A 101 -6.21 19.85 11.47
N GLY A 102 -7.22 19.26 10.84
CA GLY A 102 -7.04 18.34 9.71
C GLY A 102 -8.20 17.37 9.55
N THR A 103 -8.11 16.50 8.56
CA THR A 103 -9.07 15.40 8.33
C THR A 103 -8.43 14.08 8.71
N PHE A 104 -9.14 13.28 9.51
CA PHE A 104 -8.68 12.03 10.09
C PHE A 104 -9.66 10.92 9.72
N ASP A 105 -9.28 10.13 8.71
CA ASP A 105 -10.05 8.96 8.29
C ASP A 105 -9.71 7.75 9.16
N TYR A 106 -10.71 6.91 9.41
CA TYR A 106 -10.61 5.72 10.23
C TYR A 106 -11.54 4.61 9.74
N ILE A 107 -11.21 3.38 10.09
CA ILE A 107 -11.84 2.16 9.60
C ILE A 107 -12.15 1.19 10.74
N CYS A 108 -13.06 0.27 10.47
CA CYS A 108 -13.22 -0.96 11.24
C CYS A 108 -12.48 -2.09 10.51
N ILE A 109 -11.32 -2.53 11.02
CA ILE A 109 -10.45 -3.53 10.38
C ILE A 109 -11.21 -4.77 9.90
N PRO A 110 -12.05 -5.45 10.71
CA PRO A 110 -12.75 -6.65 10.23
C PRO A 110 -13.83 -6.38 9.17
N HIS A 111 -14.26 -5.12 8.99
CA HIS A 111 -15.38 -4.75 8.11
C HIS A 111 -15.03 -3.65 7.10
N GLU A 112 -13.74 -3.39 6.88
CA GLU A 112 -13.27 -2.40 5.92
C GLU A 112 -13.70 -2.79 4.49
N SER A 113 -13.60 -4.08 4.15
CA SER A 113 -13.95 -4.59 2.81
C SER A 113 -15.43 -4.42 2.43
N ILE A 114 -16.29 -4.15 3.41
CA ILE A 114 -17.72 -3.87 3.19
C ILE A 114 -18.07 -2.38 3.40
N GLY A 115 -17.06 -1.52 3.58
CA GLY A 115 -17.21 -0.06 3.59
C GLY A 115 -17.43 0.58 4.96
N MET A 116 -17.12 -0.12 6.06
CA MET A 116 -17.24 0.46 7.42
C MET A 116 -16.07 1.44 7.70
N VAL A 117 -16.22 2.67 7.19
CA VAL A 117 -15.24 3.76 7.27
C VAL A 117 -15.89 5.02 7.83
N GLY A 118 -15.12 5.85 8.53
CA GLY A 118 -15.56 7.13 9.07
C GLY A 118 -14.49 8.22 8.91
N SER A 119 -14.89 9.48 9.10
CA SER A 119 -13.99 10.63 8.97
C SER A 119 -14.25 11.70 10.03
N ILE A 120 -13.20 12.17 10.70
CA ILE A 120 -13.26 13.30 11.64
C ILE A 120 -12.56 14.50 11.00
N THR A 121 -13.27 15.62 10.82
CA THR A 121 -12.67 16.90 10.42
C THR A 121 -12.51 17.80 11.62
N VAL A 122 -11.28 18.20 11.91
CA VAL A 122 -10.91 19.04 13.05
C VAL A 122 -10.64 20.45 12.55
N THR A 123 -11.47 21.39 12.97
CA THR A 123 -11.33 22.81 12.64
C THR A 123 -10.34 23.49 13.58
N GLY A 124 -9.51 24.38 13.05
CA GLY A 124 -8.68 25.25 13.89
C GLY A 124 -9.54 26.24 14.68
N GLY A 125 -9.07 26.62 15.87
CA GLY A 125 -9.70 27.70 16.63
C GLY A 125 -9.71 29.02 15.84
N PRO A 126 -10.58 29.98 16.18
CA PRO A 126 -10.53 31.31 15.60
C PRO A 126 -9.12 31.91 15.81
N PRO A 127 -8.56 32.62 14.82
CA PRO A 127 -7.26 33.26 14.99
C PRO A 127 -7.28 34.17 16.23
N PRO A 128 -6.17 34.26 16.99
CA PRO A 128 -6.13 35.10 18.17
C PRO A 128 -6.47 36.56 17.81
N PRO A 129 -7.14 37.31 18.71
CA PRO A 129 -7.48 38.71 18.46
C PRO A 129 -6.19 39.52 18.22
N PRO A 130 -6.22 40.52 17.32
CA PRO A 130 -5.06 41.37 17.07
C PRO A 130 -4.65 42.11 18.35
N PRO A 131 -3.35 42.31 18.61
CA PRO A 131 -2.88 43.07 19.76
C PRO A 131 -3.36 44.53 19.71
N PRO A 132 -3.48 45.22 20.87
CA PRO A 132 -3.86 46.63 20.91
C PRO A 132 -2.88 47.51 20.12
N PRO A 133 -3.34 48.61 19.50
CA PRO A 133 -2.49 49.44 18.67
C PRO A 133 -1.36 50.08 19.51
N PRO A 134 -0.11 50.07 19.03
CA PRO A 134 0.99 50.75 19.70
C PRO A 134 0.80 52.27 19.67
N PRO A 135 1.45 53.03 20.60
CA PRO A 135 1.49 54.48 20.52
C PRO A 135 2.04 54.95 19.16
N PRO A 136 1.65 56.14 18.67
CA PRO A 136 2.05 56.62 17.36
C PRO A 136 3.58 56.69 17.27
N PRO A 137 4.19 56.11 16.22
CA PRO A 137 5.63 56.10 16.08
C PRO A 137 6.16 57.52 15.76
N PRO A 138 7.43 57.81 16.08
CA PRO A 138 8.11 58.97 15.53
C PRO A 138 8.06 58.93 13.99
N PRO A 139 8.22 60.08 13.31
CA PRO A 139 8.17 60.15 11.85
C PRO A 139 9.14 59.12 11.24
N PRO A 140 8.70 58.39 10.20
CA PRO A 140 9.47 57.29 9.67
C PRO A 140 10.78 57.78 9.04
N PRO A 141 11.88 57.03 9.18
CA PRO A 141 13.05 57.24 8.35
C PRO A 141 12.67 57.06 6.87
N PRO A 142 13.49 57.60 5.94
CA PRO A 142 13.24 57.43 4.50
C PRO A 142 13.03 55.95 4.15
N PRO A 143 12.13 55.65 3.20
CA PRO A 143 11.77 54.28 2.88
C PRO A 143 13.03 53.49 2.46
N PRO A 144 13.14 52.21 2.87
CA PRO A 144 14.19 51.34 2.36
C PRO A 144 14.05 51.22 0.84
N PRO A 145 15.16 50.94 0.13
CA PRO A 145 15.09 50.65 -1.29
C PRO A 145 14.07 49.54 -1.54
N PRO A 146 13.33 49.58 -2.67
CA PRO A 146 12.33 48.59 -2.99
C PRO A 146 12.95 47.18 -2.93
N PRO A 147 12.18 46.17 -2.49
CA PRO A 147 12.65 44.79 -2.51
C PRO A 147 13.09 44.44 -3.94
N PRO A 148 14.11 43.58 -4.09
CA PRO A 148 14.45 43.08 -5.40
C PRO A 148 13.19 42.49 -6.05
N PRO A 149 13.04 42.62 -7.39
CA PRO A 149 11.91 42.03 -8.10
C PRO A 149 11.73 40.56 -7.68
N PRO A 150 10.48 40.06 -7.61
CA PRO A 150 10.24 38.63 -7.48
C PRO A 150 11.13 37.89 -8.48
N ALA A 151 11.69 36.75 -8.08
CA ALA A 151 12.40 35.90 -9.02
C ALA A 151 11.50 35.70 -10.25
N PRO A 152 12.06 35.76 -11.49
CA PRO A 152 11.28 35.54 -12.69
C PRO A 152 10.44 34.27 -12.53
N PRO A 153 9.20 34.23 -13.02
CA PRO A 153 8.45 32.98 -13.12
C PRO A 153 9.38 31.92 -13.71
N PRO A 154 9.36 30.68 -13.19
CA PRO A 154 10.10 29.59 -13.80
C PRO A 154 9.83 29.59 -15.30
N ALA A 155 10.87 29.41 -16.11
CA ALA A 155 10.71 29.31 -17.56
C ALA A 155 9.57 28.32 -17.87
N PRO A 156 8.72 28.60 -18.88
CA PRO A 156 7.63 27.70 -19.25
C PRO A 156 8.17 26.27 -19.39
N PRO A 157 7.47 25.25 -18.84
CA PRO A 157 7.98 23.89 -18.81
C PRO A 157 8.45 23.46 -20.21
N PRO A 158 9.66 22.90 -20.36
CA PRO A 158 10.12 22.40 -21.65
C PRO A 158 9.25 21.22 -22.09
N GLY A 159 8.33 21.45 -23.02
CA GLY A 159 7.43 20.43 -23.56
C GLY A 159 6.45 19.83 -22.53
N GLN A 160 5.36 19.24 -23.01
CA GLN A 160 4.42 18.54 -22.14
C GLN A 160 5.00 17.15 -21.82
N LEU A 161 5.30 16.89 -20.55
CA LEU A 161 5.61 15.56 -20.07
C LEU A 161 4.31 14.81 -19.79
N VAL A 162 4.16 13.64 -20.40
CA VAL A 162 3.01 12.76 -20.21
C VAL A 162 3.52 11.41 -19.74
N ALA A 163 3.14 11.04 -18.53
CA ALA A 163 3.28 9.70 -18.01
C ALA A 163 2.00 8.91 -18.31
N THR A 164 2.15 7.64 -18.68
CA THR A 164 1.01 6.77 -18.98
C THR A 164 1.28 5.41 -18.41
N VAL A 165 0.28 4.85 -17.73
CA VAL A 165 0.28 3.46 -17.29
C VAL A 165 -1.07 2.83 -17.60
N GLY A 166 -1.08 1.54 -17.96
CA GLY A 166 -2.29 0.74 -17.89
C GLY A 166 -3.37 1.04 -18.93
N THR A 167 -3.01 1.40 -20.17
CA THR A 167 -4.00 1.71 -21.22
C THR A 167 -4.85 0.47 -21.52
N ASN A 168 -6.14 0.49 -21.16
CA ASN A 168 -7.05 -0.67 -21.21
C ASN A 168 -6.53 -1.86 -20.37
N ASP A 169 -5.96 -1.61 -19.20
CA ASP A 169 -5.36 -2.62 -18.31
C ASP A 169 -4.20 -3.41 -18.97
N ALA A 170 -3.58 -2.85 -20.00
CA ALA A 170 -2.39 -3.41 -20.62
C ALA A 170 -1.14 -3.11 -19.79
N THR A 171 -0.09 -3.90 -20.01
CA THR A 171 1.18 -3.79 -19.27
C THR A 171 2.09 -2.64 -19.74
N ASN A 172 1.52 -1.59 -20.36
CA ASN A 172 2.29 -0.44 -20.81
C ASN A 172 2.58 0.51 -19.65
N ILE A 173 3.81 1.02 -19.64
CA ILE A 173 4.23 2.12 -18.78
C ILE A 173 5.23 2.98 -19.55
N SER A 174 5.02 4.29 -19.58
CA SER A 174 5.87 5.20 -20.36
C SER A 174 5.88 6.61 -19.80
N LEU A 175 7.00 7.29 -20.00
CA LEU A 175 7.11 8.75 -19.88
C LEU A 175 7.49 9.28 -21.26
N THR A 176 6.73 10.26 -21.75
CA THR A 176 6.93 10.89 -23.04
C THR A 176 7.02 12.40 -22.91
N MET A 177 7.80 13.04 -23.78
CA MET A 177 7.83 14.49 -23.96
C MET A 177 7.40 14.77 -25.40
N ASN A 178 6.29 15.49 -25.57
CA ASN A 178 5.70 15.75 -26.89
C ASN A 178 5.50 14.45 -27.69
N GLY A 179 5.03 13.38 -27.03
CA GLY A 179 4.79 12.05 -27.62
C GLY A 179 6.03 11.18 -27.85
N THR A 180 7.24 11.69 -27.62
CA THR A 180 8.48 10.89 -27.77
C THR A 180 8.94 10.34 -26.42
N ARG A 181 9.31 9.05 -26.37
CA ARG A 181 9.77 8.42 -25.12
C ARG A 181 10.98 9.15 -24.54
N VAL A 182 10.89 9.56 -23.28
CA VAL A 182 11.95 10.28 -22.57
C VAL A 182 13.08 9.31 -22.20
N MET A 183 14.26 9.53 -22.77
CA MET A 183 15.51 8.84 -22.36
C MET A 183 16.37 9.73 -21.48
N HIS A 184 16.31 11.04 -21.68
CA HIS A 184 17.13 12.03 -21.03
C HIS A 184 16.36 13.36 -20.95
N LEU A 185 16.42 14.06 -19.81
CA LEU A 185 15.94 15.42 -19.62
C LEU A 185 17.06 16.37 -19.14
N ALA A 186 16.89 17.67 -19.37
CA ALA A 186 17.67 18.66 -18.64
C ALA A 186 17.20 18.72 -17.17
N ALA A 187 18.07 19.18 -16.28
CA ALA A 187 17.64 19.51 -14.91
C ALA A 187 16.71 20.73 -14.95
N GLY A 188 15.70 20.73 -14.09
CA GLY A 188 14.69 21.79 -14.05
C GLY A 188 13.36 21.31 -13.48
N THR A 189 12.42 22.25 -13.37
CA THR A 189 11.06 21.97 -12.90
C THR A 189 10.14 21.73 -14.09
N TYR A 190 9.38 20.64 -14.04
CA TYR A 190 8.47 20.19 -15.08
C TYR A 190 7.07 19.94 -14.51
N GLN A 191 6.06 20.13 -15.34
CA GLN A 191 4.72 19.59 -15.10
C GLN A 191 4.62 18.24 -15.82
N ILE A 192 4.17 17.20 -15.12
CA ILE A 192 3.95 15.86 -15.66
C ILE A 192 2.45 15.56 -15.55
N GLU A 193 1.79 15.35 -16.68
CA GLU A 193 0.43 14.83 -16.71
C GLU A 193 0.50 13.30 -16.66
N VAL A 194 0.03 12.70 -15.58
CA VAL A 194 0.07 11.26 -15.34
C VAL A 194 -1.30 10.68 -15.62
N HIS A 195 -1.39 9.88 -16.68
CA HIS A 195 -2.59 9.15 -17.06
C HIS A 195 -2.50 7.71 -16.54
N ASP A 196 -3.09 7.47 -15.39
CA ASP A 196 -3.33 6.14 -14.88
C ASP A 196 -4.66 5.61 -15.41
N ASN A 197 -4.58 4.74 -16.42
CA ASN A 197 -5.76 4.26 -17.12
C ASN A 197 -6.22 2.89 -16.63
N SER A 198 -5.68 2.40 -15.52
CA SER A 198 -5.98 1.07 -14.98
C SER A 198 -6.34 1.13 -13.50
N THR A 199 -7.18 0.20 -13.06
CA THR A 199 -7.40 -0.04 -11.64
C THR A 199 -6.41 -1.07 -11.08
N PHE A 200 -5.54 -1.64 -11.90
CA PHE A 200 -4.61 -2.71 -11.49
C PHE A 200 -3.13 -2.28 -11.57
N HIS A 201 -2.89 -1.04 -11.98
CA HIS A 201 -1.56 -0.48 -12.14
C HIS A 201 -1.44 0.82 -11.34
N ASP A 202 -0.18 1.23 -11.16
CA ASP A 202 0.24 2.50 -10.62
C ASP A 202 1.43 3.00 -11.44
N PHE A 203 1.59 4.32 -11.49
CA PHE A 203 2.80 4.96 -11.99
C PHE A 203 3.59 5.48 -10.80
N HIS A 204 4.64 4.76 -10.41
CA HIS A 204 5.51 5.13 -9.31
C HIS A 204 6.85 5.66 -9.85
N LEU A 205 7.09 6.95 -9.70
CA LEU A 205 8.30 7.68 -10.10
C LEU A 205 9.23 7.88 -8.90
N THR A 206 10.48 7.42 -9.05
CA THR A 206 11.52 7.49 -8.02
C THR A 206 12.83 8.03 -8.60
N GLY A 207 13.59 8.75 -7.77
CA GLY A 207 14.94 9.24 -8.09
C GLY A 207 15.39 10.32 -7.10
N PRO A 208 16.48 11.05 -7.37
CA PRO A 208 16.94 12.11 -6.47
C PRO A 208 15.85 13.14 -6.17
N GLY A 209 15.43 13.21 -4.91
CA GLY A 209 14.40 14.14 -4.43
C GLY A 209 12.98 13.86 -4.91
N VAL A 210 12.72 12.69 -5.52
CA VAL A 210 11.40 12.33 -6.08
C VAL A 210 11.03 10.92 -5.62
N ASP A 211 9.87 10.81 -4.99
CA ASP A 211 9.20 9.56 -4.62
C ASP A 211 7.69 9.84 -4.67
N MET A 212 7.10 9.60 -5.84
CA MET A 212 5.71 9.97 -6.14
C MET A 212 5.03 8.82 -6.86
N LYS A 213 3.80 8.50 -6.49
CA LYS A 213 3.03 7.44 -7.13
C LYS A 213 1.55 7.78 -7.24
N THR A 214 0.88 7.18 -8.23
CA THR A 214 -0.58 7.12 -8.27
C THR A 214 -1.08 6.02 -7.34
N GLU A 215 -2.35 6.12 -6.94
CA GLU A 215 -3.01 5.05 -6.17
C GLU A 215 -3.36 3.88 -7.10
N VAL A 216 -3.22 2.66 -6.60
CA VAL A 216 -3.77 1.46 -7.24
C VAL A 216 -5.29 1.48 -7.03
N ASP A 217 -6.07 0.88 -7.93
CA ASP A 217 -7.56 0.80 -7.89
C ASP A 217 -8.35 2.02 -8.38
N THR A 218 -7.72 3.09 -8.86
CA THR A 218 -8.43 4.23 -9.47
C THR A 218 -7.84 4.64 -10.82
N ARG A 219 -8.72 4.90 -11.80
CA ARG A 219 -8.32 5.58 -13.04
C ARG A 219 -8.22 7.07 -12.74
N SER A 220 -7.04 7.66 -12.95
CA SER A 220 -6.80 9.05 -12.61
C SER A 220 -5.97 9.75 -13.69
N VAL A 221 -6.26 11.03 -13.89
CA VAL A 221 -5.37 11.95 -14.60
C VAL A 221 -4.95 13.00 -13.58
N VAL A 222 -3.68 12.99 -13.20
CA VAL A 222 -3.13 13.92 -12.20
C VAL A 222 -1.95 14.69 -12.77
N THR A 223 -1.82 15.95 -12.39
CA THR A 223 -0.69 16.77 -12.80
C THR A 223 0.29 16.92 -11.63
N TRP A 224 1.53 16.50 -11.83
CA TRP A 224 2.62 16.63 -10.86
C TRP A 224 3.57 17.74 -11.25
N THR A 225 3.94 18.58 -10.30
CA THR A 225 5.07 19.50 -10.43
C THR A 225 6.31 18.84 -9.86
N VAL A 226 7.28 18.50 -10.71
CA VAL A 226 8.48 17.75 -10.31
C VAL A 226 9.72 18.55 -10.65
N THR A 227 10.63 18.72 -9.69
CA THR A 227 11.94 19.32 -9.92
C THR A 227 12.98 18.23 -10.06
N PHE A 228 13.48 18.06 -11.28
CA PHE A 228 14.51 17.09 -11.59
C PHE A 228 15.90 17.70 -11.40
N THR A 229 16.75 16.98 -10.68
CA THR A 229 18.17 17.29 -10.47
C THR A 229 19.03 16.25 -11.18
N ASP A 230 20.35 16.47 -11.23
CA ASP A 230 21.27 15.51 -11.85
C ASP A 230 21.09 14.10 -11.26
N GLY A 231 20.78 13.11 -12.11
CA GLY A 231 20.54 11.76 -11.62
C GLY A 231 19.83 10.80 -12.56
N VAL A 232 19.64 9.58 -12.08
CA VAL A 232 18.85 8.54 -12.75
C VAL A 232 17.50 8.45 -12.05
N TYR A 233 16.44 8.51 -12.84
CA TYR A 233 15.07 8.37 -12.38
C TYR A 233 14.47 7.10 -12.96
N THR A 234 13.67 6.41 -12.15
CA THR A 234 12.96 5.19 -12.51
C THR A 234 11.48 5.39 -12.36
N PHE A 235 10.72 4.86 -13.31
CA PHE A 235 9.27 4.73 -13.14
C PHE A 235 8.90 3.26 -13.23
N VAL A 236 8.02 2.81 -12.35
CA VAL A 236 7.65 1.41 -12.17
C VAL A 236 6.17 1.31 -11.85
N CYS A 237 5.56 0.18 -12.19
CA CYS A 237 4.29 -0.22 -11.59
C CYS A 237 4.62 -1.23 -10.48
N ASP A 238 4.29 -0.91 -9.23
CA ASP A 238 4.67 -1.67 -8.04
C ASP A 238 4.16 -3.11 -8.08
N PRO A 239 2.86 -3.40 -8.37
CA PRO A 239 2.37 -4.76 -8.56
C PRO A 239 3.08 -5.55 -9.67
N HIS A 240 3.73 -4.85 -10.62
CA HIS A 240 4.37 -5.45 -11.80
C HIS A 240 5.86 -5.08 -11.93
N ALA A 241 6.53 -4.76 -10.83
CA ALA A 241 7.87 -4.17 -10.82
C ALA A 241 8.96 -5.01 -11.52
N SER A 242 8.71 -6.30 -11.68
CA SER A 242 9.62 -7.21 -12.38
C SER A 242 9.73 -6.91 -13.89
N PHE A 243 8.68 -6.38 -14.53
CA PHE A 243 8.65 -6.15 -15.98
C PHE A 243 8.06 -4.79 -16.43
N MET A 244 7.17 -4.15 -15.67
CA MET A 244 6.60 -2.84 -16.01
C MET A 244 7.43 -1.73 -15.39
N LYS A 245 8.50 -1.33 -16.08
CA LYS A 245 9.38 -0.26 -15.63
C LYS A 245 10.12 0.41 -16.76
N GLY A 246 10.56 1.63 -16.51
CA GLY A 246 11.50 2.36 -17.33
C GLY A 246 12.40 3.24 -16.48
N SER A 247 13.33 3.90 -17.15
CA SER A 247 14.25 4.84 -16.52
C SER A 247 14.66 5.89 -17.54
N PHE A 248 15.00 7.07 -17.04
CA PHE A 248 15.60 8.15 -17.81
C PHE A 248 16.70 8.83 -16.98
N THR A 249 17.57 9.58 -17.64
CA THR A 249 18.61 10.38 -16.98
C THR A 249 18.26 11.85 -16.99
N VAL A 250 18.81 12.58 -16.02
CA VAL A 250 18.68 14.03 -15.92
C VAL A 250 20.07 14.63 -15.79
N GLY A 251 20.30 15.73 -16.52
CA GLY A 251 21.56 16.47 -16.45
C GLY A 251 22.73 15.71 -17.10
N SER A 252 23.83 15.60 -16.37
CA SER A 252 25.05 14.89 -16.75
C SER A 252 25.05 13.40 -16.38
N ALA A 253 24.02 12.94 -15.66
CA ALA A 253 23.94 11.55 -15.23
C ALA A 253 23.94 10.58 -16.42
N GLN A 254 24.75 9.53 -16.31
CA GLN A 254 24.81 8.45 -17.29
C GLN A 254 23.78 7.35 -16.94
N PRO A 255 23.18 6.69 -17.94
CA PRO A 255 22.32 5.54 -17.68
C PRO A 255 23.11 4.45 -16.95
N PRO A 256 22.47 3.65 -16.09
CA PRO A 256 23.14 2.53 -15.44
C PRO A 256 23.74 1.60 -16.51
N PRO A 257 24.96 1.09 -16.31
CA PRO A 257 25.61 0.24 -17.29
C PRO A 257 24.73 -0.98 -17.59
N PRO A 258 24.62 -1.41 -18.87
CA PRO A 258 23.75 -2.52 -19.23
C PRO A 258 24.14 -3.79 -18.45
N PRO A 259 23.17 -4.62 -18.06
CA PRO A 259 23.45 -5.80 -17.26
C PRO A 259 24.44 -6.72 -18.00
N PRO A 260 25.36 -7.37 -17.26
CA PRO A 260 26.42 -8.13 -17.87
C PRO A 260 25.84 -9.25 -18.74
N PRO A 261 26.44 -9.52 -19.92
CA PRO A 261 25.90 -10.48 -20.86
C PRO A 261 25.86 -11.89 -20.29
N ARG A 262 24.67 -12.50 -20.29
CA ARG A 262 24.42 -13.84 -19.73
C ARG A 262 24.82 -14.97 -20.69
N CYS A 263 25.09 -16.15 -20.13
CA CYS A 263 25.24 -17.41 -20.89
C CYS A 263 23.85 -17.91 -21.29
N LYS A 264 23.55 -17.88 -22.59
CA LYS A 264 22.31 -18.48 -23.14
C LYS A 264 22.62 -19.91 -23.57
N VAL A 265 22.28 -20.90 -22.75
CA VAL A 265 22.71 -22.29 -22.96
C VAL A 265 22.23 -22.81 -24.33
N PRO A 266 23.14 -23.11 -25.27
CA PRO A 266 22.76 -23.52 -26.62
C PRO A 266 22.33 -24.99 -26.66
N LYS A 267 21.53 -25.36 -27.67
CA LYS A 267 21.17 -26.76 -27.95
C LYS A 267 22.33 -27.46 -28.66
N VAL A 268 23.10 -28.25 -27.93
CA VAL A 268 24.27 -28.98 -28.43
C VAL A 268 24.08 -30.49 -28.51
N VAL A 269 22.98 -31.04 -27.95
CA VAL A 269 22.61 -32.46 -28.13
C VAL A 269 22.51 -32.78 -29.63
N GLY A 270 23.13 -33.87 -30.06
CA GLY A 270 23.23 -34.30 -31.46
C GLY A 270 24.39 -33.69 -32.25
N LYS A 271 25.03 -32.62 -31.76
CA LYS A 271 26.21 -32.03 -32.41
C LYS A 271 27.47 -32.86 -32.13
N LYS A 272 28.47 -32.76 -33.02
CA LYS A 272 29.81 -33.32 -32.77
C LYS A 272 30.46 -32.55 -31.61
N LEU A 273 31.25 -33.21 -30.77
CA LEU A 273 31.88 -32.57 -29.60
C LEU A 273 32.65 -31.27 -29.96
N PRO A 274 33.46 -31.18 -31.03
CA PRO A 274 34.12 -29.93 -31.40
C PRO A 274 33.14 -28.78 -31.70
N THR A 275 32.09 -29.04 -32.48
CA THR A 275 31.02 -28.08 -32.77
C THR A 275 30.29 -27.64 -31.50
N ALA A 276 29.99 -28.59 -30.60
CA ALA A 276 29.36 -28.31 -29.32
C ALA A 276 30.21 -27.35 -28.47
N ARG A 277 31.54 -27.56 -28.41
CA ARG A 277 32.46 -26.68 -27.68
C ARG A 277 32.43 -25.25 -28.22
N GLN A 278 32.49 -25.09 -29.55
CA GLN A 278 32.42 -23.77 -30.19
C GLN A 278 31.09 -23.05 -29.90
N MET A 279 29.97 -23.77 -30.02
CA MET A 279 28.64 -23.21 -29.73
C MET A 279 28.53 -22.75 -28.27
N ILE A 280 29.03 -23.53 -27.32
CA ILE A 280 29.03 -23.18 -25.89
C ILE A 280 29.85 -21.91 -25.64
N THR A 281 31.06 -21.81 -26.20
CA THR A 281 31.91 -20.62 -26.02
C THR A 281 31.30 -19.38 -26.65
N ARG A 282 30.77 -19.47 -27.88
CA ARG A 282 30.08 -18.36 -28.57
C ARG A 282 28.84 -17.88 -27.81
N ALA A 283 28.15 -18.79 -27.14
CA ALA A 283 27.02 -18.49 -26.28
C ALA A 283 27.42 -17.89 -24.91
N ARG A 284 28.69 -17.53 -24.72
CA ARG A 284 29.25 -16.94 -23.48
C ARG A 284 29.17 -17.88 -22.28
N CYS A 285 29.10 -19.19 -22.55
CA CYS A 285 29.16 -20.26 -21.58
C CYS A 285 30.57 -20.90 -21.57
N ARG A 286 30.85 -21.78 -20.61
CA ARG A 286 32.09 -22.58 -20.61
C ARG A 286 31.77 -24.06 -20.79
N VAL A 287 32.66 -24.79 -21.44
CA VAL A 287 32.53 -26.25 -21.52
C VAL A 287 32.84 -26.82 -20.14
N GLY A 288 31.87 -27.54 -19.58
CA GLY A 288 32.01 -28.21 -18.30
C GLY A 288 32.65 -29.58 -18.43
N ARG A 289 32.30 -30.46 -17.49
CA ARG A 289 32.72 -31.86 -17.48
C ARG A 289 32.18 -32.57 -18.72
N VAL A 290 33.06 -33.27 -19.45
CA VAL A 290 32.70 -34.12 -20.58
C VAL A 290 32.88 -35.57 -20.17
N ARG A 291 31.79 -36.36 -20.16
CA ARG A 291 31.80 -37.80 -19.87
C ARG A 291 31.44 -38.59 -21.12
N GLY A 292 31.95 -39.83 -21.22
CA GLY A 292 31.52 -40.76 -22.26
C GLY A 292 30.41 -41.69 -21.76
N ALA A 293 29.46 -42.05 -22.64
CA ALA A 293 28.46 -43.07 -22.36
C ALA A 293 28.20 -43.94 -23.60
N ARG A 294 27.73 -45.17 -23.39
CA ARG A 294 27.22 -46.02 -24.49
C ARG A 294 25.94 -45.38 -25.03
N SER A 295 25.77 -45.39 -26.36
CA SER A 295 24.57 -44.83 -26.99
C SER A 295 24.41 -45.36 -28.41
N ARG A 296 23.16 -45.39 -28.89
CA ARG A 296 22.83 -45.70 -30.29
C ARG A 296 23.33 -44.64 -31.27
N LYS A 297 23.72 -43.44 -30.78
CA LYS A 297 24.26 -42.34 -31.61
C LYS A 297 25.72 -42.60 -32.01
N PRO A 298 26.18 -42.10 -33.17
CA PRO A 298 27.59 -42.22 -33.57
C PRO A 298 28.56 -41.71 -32.51
N ARG A 299 29.75 -42.33 -32.44
CA ARG A 299 30.83 -41.93 -31.52
C ARG A 299 31.15 -40.44 -31.71
N GLY A 300 31.36 -39.72 -30.60
CA GLY A 300 31.70 -38.29 -30.62
C GLY A 300 30.50 -37.33 -30.72
N ARG A 301 29.26 -37.84 -30.75
CA ARG A 301 28.03 -37.03 -30.68
C ARG A 301 27.64 -36.75 -29.23
N VAL A 302 27.23 -35.52 -28.93
CA VAL A 302 26.65 -35.18 -27.62
C VAL A 302 25.29 -35.88 -27.50
N VAL A 303 25.11 -36.70 -26.46
CA VAL A 303 23.86 -37.42 -26.18
C VAL A 303 23.06 -36.75 -25.07
N ARG A 304 23.71 -36.01 -24.17
CA ARG A 304 23.08 -35.26 -23.09
C ARG A 304 23.89 -34.01 -22.79
N GLN A 305 23.21 -32.94 -22.42
CA GLN A 305 23.81 -31.72 -21.89
C GLN A 305 23.10 -31.31 -20.59
N VAL A 306 23.83 -30.65 -19.70
CA VAL A 306 23.28 -29.99 -18.50
C VAL A 306 24.00 -28.66 -18.31
N PRO A 307 23.32 -27.52 -18.13
CA PRO A 307 21.86 -27.33 -18.10
C PRO A 307 21.15 -27.60 -19.45
N ARG A 308 19.81 -27.64 -19.41
CA ARG A 308 18.97 -27.69 -20.62
C ARG A 308 19.20 -26.44 -21.48
N TRP A 309 19.02 -26.59 -22.79
CA TRP A 309 19.13 -25.49 -23.73
C TRP A 309 18.00 -24.47 -23.52
N GLY A 310 18.21 -23.22 -23.93
CA GLY A 310 17.27 -22.12 -23.74
C GLY A 310 17.37 -21.41 -22.37
N VAL A 311 18.01 -22.06 -21.38
CA VAL A 311 18.20 -21.47 -20.07
C VAL A 311 19.23 -20.32 -20.12
N SER A 312 18.90 -19.17 -19.56
CA SER A 312 19.81 -18.05 -19.34
C SER A 312 20.45 -18.15 -17.94
N ARG A 313 21.78 -18.08 -17.86
CA ARG A 313 22.56 -18.18 -16.61
C ARG A 313 23.69 -17.16 -16.58
N ALA A 314 24.37 -17.05 -15.44
CA ALA A 314 25.55 -16.21 -15.30
C ALA A 314 26.59 -16.51 -16.40
N ARG A 315 27.30 -15.48 -16.87
CA ARG A 315 28.36 -15.62 -17.87
C ARG A 315 29.36 -16.69 -17.42
N GLY A 316 29.81 -17.52 -18.35
CA GLY A 316 30.78 -18.58 -18.07
C GLY A 316 30.21 -19.81 -17.35
N THR A 317 28.88 -19.90 -17.17
CA THR A 317 28.22 -21.12 -16.67
C THR A 317 28.70 -22.35 -17.43
N ARG A 318 29.01 -23.41 -16.69
CA ARG A 318 29.53 -24.68 -17.24
C ARG A 318 28.41 -25.51 -17.83
N VAL A 319 28.56 -25.89 -19.10
CA VAL A 319 27.68 -26.84 -19.78
C VAL A 319 28.38 -28.21 -19.79
N ASN A 320 27.92 -29.11 -18.91
CA ASN A 320 28.41 -30.48 -18.82
C ASN A 320 27.82 -31.32 -19.95
N LEU A 321 28.64 -32.17 -20.56
CA LEU A 321 28.28 -32.96 -21.73
C LEU A 321 28.45 -34.46 -21.45
N VAL A 322 27.53 -35.25 -21.98
CA VAL A 322 27.73 -36.69 -22.16
C VAL A 322 27.86 -36.94 -23.66
N VAL A 323 28.90 -37.68 -24.05
CA VAL A 323 29.25 -37.94 -25.45
C VAL A 323 29.17 -39.44 -25.73
N SER A 324 28.63 -39.82 -26.87
CA SER A 324 28.53 -41.21 -27.29
C SER A 324 29.92 -41.83 -27.51
N ARG A 325 30.13 -43.01 -26.95
CA ARG A 325 31.27 -43.90 -27.23
C ARG A 325 30.98 -44.89 -28.38
N GLY A 326 29.78 -44.89 -28.96
CA GLY A 326 29.34 -45.84 -30.00
C GLY A 326 28.37 -46.92 -29.49
N ARG A 327 27.79 -47.67 -30.44
CA ARG A 327 26.99 -48.88 -30.18
C ARG A 327 27.90 -50.01 -29.70
N ARG A 328 27.33 -51.00 -29.00
CA ARG A 328 27.97 -52.32 -28.85
C ARG A 328 28.09 -52.94 -30.21
#